data_AF-A0A915JBT1-F1
#
_entry.id   AF-A0A915JBT1-F1
#
_cell.length_a   1.000
_cell.length_b   1.000
_cell.length_c   1.000
_cell.angle_alpha   90.00
_cell.angle_beta   90.00
_cell.angle_gamma   90.00
#
_symmetry.space_group_name_H-M   'P 1'
#
loop_
_entity.id
_entity.type
_entity.pdbx_description
1 polymer ?
#
loop_
_entity_poly.entity_id
_entity_poly.type
_entity_poly.pdbx_seq_one_letter_code
_entity_poly.pdbx_strand_id
1 'polypeptide(L)'
;MSRVASFGQISEITNYLYLSGVHVIKSDLIKKRRIVCIVNATAEESLGQFCHVPGVEYMKVRVDDSPNSQICTHFDSVADKIKSVQDRGFRTLVHCVAGVSRSATLCIAYLIKYENMALRDAYYCVKQIL
;
A
#
# COMPACT_ATOMS: atom_id res chain seq x y z
N MET A 1 20.69 -11.05 -7.47
CA MET A 1 20.90 -9.62 -7.18
C MET A 1 20.01 -9.25 -6.00
N SER A 2 20.59 -9.21 -4.80
CA SER A 2 19.88 -8.92 -3.55
C SER A 2 19.38 -7.48 -3.56
N ARG A 3 18.05 -7.27 -3.50
CA ARG A 3 17.50 -5.95 -3.22
C ARG A 3 17.82 -5.62 -1.77
N VAL A 4 18.58 -4.56 -1.55
CA VAL A 4 18.84 -4.01 -0.20
C VAL A 4 17.54 -3.39 0.29
N ALA A 5 17.12 -3.75 1.51
CA ALA A 5 16.05 -3.10 2.25
C ALA A 5 16.31 -1.58 2.26
N SER A 6 15.46 -0.81 1.58
CA SER A 6 15.61 0.63 1.47
C SER A 6 14.56 1.30 2.33
N PHE A 7 14.93 1.54 3.59
CA PHE A 7 14.12 2.33 4.50
C PHE A 7 14.03 3.77 3.97
N GLY A 8 12.80 4.28 3.79
CA GLY A 8 12.58 5.66 3.34
C GLY A 8 12.39 5.84 1.83
N GLN A 9 11.93 4.83 1.10
CA GLN A 9 11.46 4.97 -0.29
C GLN A 9 10.05 4.41 -0.51
N ILE A 10 9.49 4.72 -1.68
CA ILE A 10 8.31 3.99 -2.20
C ILE A 10 8.83 2.71 -2.88
N SER A 11 8.49 1.56 -2.30
CA SER A 11 8.88 0.24 -2.79
C SER A 11 7.81 -0.32 -3.73
N GLU A 12 8.27 -0.98 -4.80
CA GLU A 12 7.44 -1.60 -5.81
C GLU A 12 7.29 -3.10 -5.53
N ILE A 13 6.04 -3.55 -5.32
CA ILE A 13 5.70 -4.97 -5.13
C ILE A 13 5.46 -5.60 -6.51
N THR A 14 4.61 -4.96 -7.31
CA THR A 14 4.29 -5.32 -8.70
C THR A 14 4.28 -4.07 -9.56
N ASN A 15 4.07 -4.21 -10.87
CA ASN A 15 3.99 -3.07 -11.80
C ASN A 15 2.82 -2.10 -11.53
N TYR A 16 1.90 -2.44 -10.63
CA TYR A 16 0.70 -1.67 -10.28
C TYR A 16 0.48 -1.49 -8.76
N LEU A 17 1.25 -2.16 -7.91
CA LEU A 17 1.12 -2.07 -6.45
C LEU A 17 2.42 -1.61 -5.81
N TYR A 18 2.32 -0.50 -5.07
CA TYR A 18 3.42 0.11 -4.34
C TYR A 18 3.12 0.15 -2.83
N LEU A 19 4.18 0.15 -2.04
CA LEU A 19 4.13 0.22 -0.57
C LEU A 19 5.11 1.28 -0.05
N SER A 20 4.71 2.02 0.98
CA SER A 20 5.60 2.96 1.65
C SER A 20 5.19 3.32 3.09
N GLY A 21 6.09 3.98 3.81
CA GLY A 21 5.73 4.80 4.97
C GLY A 21 5.15 6.16 4.55
N VAL A 22 4.58 6.90 5.50
CA VAL A 22 3.92 8.19 5.22
C VAL A 22 4.92 9.29 4.80
N HIS A 23 6.11 9.28 5.39
CA HIS A 23 7.13 10.33 5.28
C HIS A 23 7.73 10.48 3.87
N VAL A 24 7.58 9.47 3.01
CA VAL A 24 8.14 9.48 1.65
C VAL A 24 7.13 9.95 0.60
N ILE A 25 5.87 10.17 0.98
CA ILE A 25 4.81 10.49 0.03
C ILE A 25 4.91 11.96 -0.34
N LYS A 26 5.32 12.22 -1.58
CA LYS A 26 5.46 13.57 -2.16
C LYS A 26 4.78 13.61 -3.53
N SER A 27 4.13 14.71 -3.86
CA SER A 27 3.36 14.87 -5.12
C SER A 27 4.17 14.53 -6.36
N ASP A 28 5.45 14.90 -6.41
CA ASP A 28 6.33 14.60 -7.55
C ASP A 28 6.62 13.11 -7.71
N LEU A 29 6.78 12.39 -6.59
CA LEU A 29 6.98 10.94 -6.61
C LEU A 29 5.70 10.21 -7.03
N ILE A 30 4.54 10.67 -6.57
CA ILE A 30 3.23 10.14 -6.96
C ILE A 30 3.01 10.31 -8.47
N LYS A 31 3.26 11.51 -9.00
CA LYS A 31 3.17 11.81 -10.45
C LYS A 31 4.18 10.99 -11.25
N LYS A 32 5.45 10.98 -10.85
CA LYS A 32 6.53 10.24 -11.54
C LYS A 32 6.24 8.74 -11.60
N ARG A 33 5.61 8.17 -10.56
CA ARG A 33 5.22 6.76 -10.51
C ARG A 33 3.84 6.50 -11.11
N ARG A 34 3.12 7.52 -11.62
CA ARG A 34 1.77 7.40 -12.20
C ARG A 34 0.78 6.72 -11.24
N ILE A 35 0.90 7.01 -9.95
CA ILE A 35 -0.02 6.53 -8.92
C ILE A 35 -1.29 7.38 -9.00
N VAL A 36 -2.45 6.72 -9.11
CA VAL A 36 -3.76 7.39 -9.17
C VAL A 36 -4.65 7.02 -7.97
N CYS A 37 -4.21 6.07 -7.14
CA CYS A 37 -4.94 5.67 -5.94
C CYS A 37 -3.96 5.56 -4.76
N ILE A 38 -4.32 6.17 -3.63
CA ILE A 38 -3.57 6.05 -2.37
C ILE A 38 -4.49 5.47 -1.30
N VAL A 39 -4.10 4.33 -0.73
CA VAL A 39 -4.75 3.69 0.41
C VAL A 39 -3.97 4.06 1.68
N ASN A 40 -4.62 4.79 2.58
CA ASN A 40 -4.09 5.22 3.87
C ASN A 40 -4.57 4.26 4.97
N ALA A 41 -3.69 3.40 5.45
CA ALA A 41 -3.94 2.43 6.52
C ALA A 41 -3.44 2.93 7.88
N THR A 42 -3.94 4.08 8.32
CA THR A 42 -3.64 4.66 9.63
C THR A 42 -4.94 5.07 10.35
N ALA A 43 -4.95 4.99 11.68
CA ALA A 43 -6.11 5.45 12.47
C ALA A 43 -6.15 6.98 12.57
N GLU A 44 -4.96 7.59 12.60
CA GLU A 44 -4.73 9.01 12.78
C GLU A 44 -5.24 9.82 11.58
N GLU A 45 -5.99 10.89 11.85
CA GLU A 45 -6.51 11.79 10.81
C GLU A 45 -5.45 12.79 10.29
N SER A 46 -4.41 13.03 11.07
CA SER A 46 -3.54 14.22 10.96
C SER A 46 -2.08 13.93 10.58
N LEU A 47 -1.72 12.73 10.10
CA LEU A 47 -0.33 12.35 9.80
C LEU A 47 0.32 13.04 8.58
N GLY A 48 -0.18 14.22 8.23
CA GLY A 48 0.35 15.08 7.18
C GLY A 48 -0.76 15.48 6.24
N GLN A 49 -0.90 16.78 6.04
CA GLN A 49 -1.57 17.32 4.87
C GLN A 49 -0.92 16.70 3.63
N PHE A 50 -1.49 15.63 3.11
CA PHE A 50 -1.34 15.35 1.69
C PHE A 50 -1.91 16.60 1.02
N CYS A 51 -1.05 17.47 0.48
CA CYS A 51 -1.51 18.42 -0.51
C CYS A 51 -2.23 17.58 -1.56
N HIS A 52 -3.56 17.66 -1.57
CA HIS A 52 -4.41 16.79 -2.35
C HIS A 52 -3.88 16.76 -3.78
N VAL A 53 -3.33 15.62 -4.20
CA VAL A 53 -2.68 15.52 -5.51
C VAL A 53 -3.81 15.45 -6.53
N PRO A 54 -3.92 16.42 -7.46
CA PRO A 54 -5.02 16.40 -8.43
C PRO A 54 -5.00 15.11 -9.26
N GLY A 55 -6.17 14.50 -9.44
CA GLY A 55 -6.33 13.23 -10.17
C GLY A 55 -5.96 11.97 -9.38
N VAL A 56 -5.69 12.08 -8.07
CA VAL A 56 -5.46 10.94 -7.19
C VAL A 56 -6.71 10.68 -6.34
N GLU A 57 -7.17 9.44 -6.35
CA GLU A 57 -8.24 8.93 -5.50
C GLU A 57 -7.65 8.48 -4.15
N TYR A 58 -8.31 8.79 -3.04
CA TYR A 58 -7.84 8.45 -1.70
C TYR A 58 -8.84 7.52 -1.00
N MET A 59 -8.34 6.42 -0.44
CA MET A 59 -9.11 5.49 0.39
C MET A 59 -8.53 5.46 1.81
N LYS A 60 -9.35 5.78 2.81
CA LYS A 60 -8.95 5.72 4.23
C LYS A 60 -9.38 4.40 4.84
N VAL A 61 -8.43 3.68 5.43
CA VAL A 61 -8.63 2.46 6.22
C VAL A 61 -8.21 2.79 7.65
N ARG A 62 -9.21 3.07 8.51
CA ARG A 62 -8.96 3.41 9.92
C ARG A 62 -8.64 2.14 10.69
N VAL A 63 -7.36 1.89 10.91
CA VAL A 63 -6.88 0.70 11.65
C VAL A 63 -5.65 1.03 12.50
N ASP A 64 -5.70 0.60 13.76
CA ASP A 64 -4.60 0.76 14.72
C ASP A 64 -3.46 -0.22 14.41
N ASP A 65 -2.22 0.17 14.71
CA ASP A 65 -1.06 -0.72 14.63
C ASP A 65 -0.97 -1.59 15.89
N SER A 66 -1.93 -2.50 16.02
CA SER A 66 -2.09 -3.36 17.20
C SER A 66 -2.42 -4.78 16.76
N PRO A 67 -1.90 -5.81 17.43
CA PRO A 67 -2.29 -7.20 17.17
C PRO A 67 -3.78 -7.46 17.41
N ASN A 68 -4.46 -6.61 18.20
CA ASN A 68 -5.88 -6.73 18.49
C ASN A 68 -6.78 -6.06 17.43
N SER A 69 -6.20 -5.34 16.46
CA SER A 69 -6.94 -4.67 15.40
C SER A 69 -7.53 -5.67 14.41
N GLN A 70 -8.81 -5.52 14.07
CA GLN A 70 -9.49 -6.36 13.08
C GLN A 70 -9.21 -5.90 11.64
N ILE A 71 -7.93 -5.86 11.24
CA ILE A 71 -7.52 -5.44 9.89
C ILE A 71 -8.10 -6.33 8.78
N CYS A 72 -8.41 -7.58 9.10
CA CYS A 72 -9.01 -8.54 8.17
C CYS A 72 -10.35 -8.09 7.59
N THR A 73 -11.12 -7.28 8.33
CA THR A 73 -12.39 -6.72 7.87
C THR A 73 -12.23 -5.80 6.65
N HIS A 74 -11.01 -5.31 6.40
CA HIS A 74 -10.68 -4.45 5.27
C HIS A 74 -10.05 -5.20 4.09
N PHE A 75 -9.74 -6.50 4.21
CA PHE A 75 -9.01 -7.22 3.17
C PHE A 75 -9.73 -7.19 1.83
N ASP A 76 -11.02 -7.54 1.80
CA ASP A 76 -11.79 -7.55 0.57
C ASP A 76 -11.91 -6.15 -0.04
N SER A 77 -12.39 -5.17 0.73
CA SER A 77 -12.59 -3.81 0.21
C SER A 77 -11.31 -3.17 -0.35
N VAL A 78 -10.16 -3.38 0.30
CA VAL A 78 -8.88 -2.83 -0.16
C VAL A 78 -8.35 -3.61 -1.35
N ALA A 79 -8.40 -4.94 -1.33
CA ALA A 79 -7.97 -5.76 -2.44
C ALA A 79 -8.78 -5.46 -3.72
N ASP A 80 -10.10 -5.33 -3.58
CA ASP A 80 -11.02 -5.02 -4.68
C ASP A 80 -10.73 -3.62 -5.24
N LYS A 81 -10.42 -2.66 -4.36
CA LYS A 81 -10.00 -1.33 -4.79
C LYS A 81 -8.71 -1.40 -5.60
N ILE A 82 -7.68 -2.11 -5.12
CA ILE A 82 -6.41 -2.27 -5.84
C ILE A 82 -6.65 -2.91 -7.20
N LYS A 83 -7.46 -3.98 -7.26
CA LYS A 83 -7.81 -4.68 -8.49
C LYS A 83 -8.53 -3.76 -9.49
N SER A 84 -9.50 -2.97 -9.03
CA SER A 84 -10.23 -2.04 -9.90
C SER A 84 -9.31 -0.97 -10.53
N VAL A 85 -8.28 -0.55 -9.81
CA VAL A 85 -7.28 0.41 -10.31
C VAL A 85 -6.33 -0.25 -11.31
N GLN A 86 -5.91 -1.49 -11.02
CA GLN A 86 -5.11 -2.31 -11.94
C GLN A 86 -5.84 -2.56 -13.26
N ASP A 87 -7.13 -2.91 -13.22
CA ASP A 87 -7.94 -3.21 -14.41
C ASP A 87 -8.12 -2.01 -15.34
N ARG A 88 -8.02 -0.80 -14.79
CA ARG A 88 -7.99 0.45 -15.56
C ARG A 88 -6.59 0.79 -16.09
N GLY A 89 -5.58 -0.05 -15.83
CA GLY A 89 -4.20 0.17 -16.24
C GLY A 89 -3.43 1.19 -15.38
N PHE A 90 -3.91 1.47 -14.17
CA PHE A 90 -3.29 2.43 -13.26
C PHE A 90 -2.65 1.76 -12.03
N ARG A 91 -2.11 2.59 -11.13
CA ARG A 91 -1.25 2.14 -10.03
C ARG A 91 -1.76 2.64 -8.68
N THR A 92 -1.64 1.76 -7.68
CA THR A 92 -2.06 2.01 -6.29
C THR A 92 -0.85 2.04 -5.36
N LEU A 93 -0.83 2.99 -4.44
CA LEU A 93 0.09 3.03 -3.30
C LEU A 93 -0.67 2.71 -2.02
N VAL A 94 -0.21 1.74 -1.25
CA VAL A 94 -0.70 1.47 0.10
C VAL A 94 0.33 1.94 1.11
N HIS A 95 -0.05 2.77 2.06
CA HIS A 95 0.86 3.25 3.09
C HIS A 95 0.26 3.15 4.49
N CYS A 96 1.14 3.06 5.48
CA CYS A 96 0.81 3.34 6.88
C CYS A 96 1.83 4.36 7.42
N VAL A 97 2.11 4.36 8.73
CA VAL A 97 3.14 5.24 9.31
C VAL A 97 4.53 4.85 8.80
N ALA A 98 4.95 3.62 9.10
CA ALA A 98 6.29 3.12 8.78
C ALA A 98 6.38 2.37 7.45
N GLY A 99 5.26 1.89 6.92
CA GLY A 99 5.23 1.04 5.73
C GLY A 99 5.54 -0.43 5.99
N VAL A 100 5.50 -0.90 7.24
CA VAL A 100 6.03 -2.22 7.63
C VAL A 100 4.93 -3.23 8.02
N SER A 101 3.90 -2.77 8.73
CA SER A 101 2.87 -3.63 9.35
C SER A 101 1.55 -3.54 8.57
N ARG A 102 0.66 -2.61 8.94
CA ARG A 102 -0.69 -2.43 8.34
C ARG A 102 -0.72 -2.42 6.82
N SER A 103 0.12 -1.59 6.17
CA SER A 103 0.17 -1.50 4.72
C SER A 103 0.67 -2.78 4.05
N ALA A 104 1.70 -3.42 4.63
CA ALA A 104 2.23 -4.68 4.13
C ALA A 104 1.17 -5.79 4.19
N THR A 105 0.44 -5.88 5.30
CA THR A 105 -0.66 -6.85 5.47
C THR A 105 -1.75 -6.68 4.42
N LEU A 106 -2.17 -5.43 4.12
CA LEU A 106 -3.16 -5.17 3.07
C LEU A 106 -2.65 -5.52 1.67
N CYS A 107 -1.37 -5.27 1.38
CA CYS A 107 -0.76 -5.71 0.13
C CYS A 107 -0.73 -7.23 0.02
N ILE A 108 -0.38 -7.94 1.09
CA ILE A 108 -0.38 -9.41 1.14
C ILE A 108 -1.80 -9.96 0.88
N ALA A 109 -2.82 -9.37 1.50
CA ALA A 109 -4.22 -9.77 1.27
C ALA A 109 -4.61 -9.65 -0.22
N TYR A 110 -4.22 -8.56 -0.89
CA TYR A 110 -4.42 -8.40 -2.33
C TYR A 110 -3.71 -9.48 -3.15
N LEU A 111 -2.43 -9.75 -2.87
CA LEU A 111 -1.65 -10.76 -3.60
C LEU A 111 -2.28 -12.16 -3.46
N ILE A 112 -2.78 -12.50 -2.28
CA ILE A 112 -3.47 -13.77 -2.07
C ILE A 112 -4.77 -13.82 -2.89
N LYS A 113 -5.59 -12.77 -2.80
CA LYS A 113 -6.92 -12.74 -3.41
C LYS A 113 -6.88 -12.70 -4.94
N TYR A 114 -6.02 -11.87 -5.52
CA TYR A 114 -6.05 -11.55 -6.96
C TYR A 114 -4.85 -12.03 -7.75
N GLU A 115 -3.72 -12.35 -7.11
CA GLU A 115 -2.53 -12.89 -7.78
C GLU A 115 -2.36 -14.40 -7.56
N ASN A 116 -3.35 -15.07 -6.95
CA ASN A 116 -3.34 -16.51 -6.65
C ASN A 116 -2.09 -16.96 -5.86
N MET A 117 -1.51 -16.08 -5.05
CA MET A 117 -0.34 -16.41 -4.26
C MET A 117 -0.72 -17.14 -2.98
N ALA A 118 0.02 -18.18 -2.61
CA ALA A 118 -0.05 -18.71 -1.25
C ALA A 118 0.44 -17.65 -0.24
N LEU A 119 -0.12 -17.65 0.98
CA LEU A 119 0.26 -16.68 2.02
C LEU A 119 1.77 -16.59 2.23
N ARG A 120 2.45 -17.74 2.23
CA ARG A 120 3.92 -17.81 2.41
C ARG A 120 4.63 -17.04 1.31
N ASP A 121 4.23 -17.23 0.06
CA ASP A 121 4.88 -16.59 -1.09
C ASP A 121 4.57 -15.09 -1.13
N ALA A 122 3.33 -14.71 -0.85
CA ALA A 122 2.93 -13.30 -0.74
C ALA A 122 3.72 -12.58 0.37
N TYR A 123 3.87 -13.22 1.53
CA TYR A 123 4.66 -12.69 2.63
C TYR A 123 6.13 -12.48 2.23
N TYR A 124 6.77 -13.49 1.62
CA TYR A 124 8.16 -13.34 1.20
C TYR A 124 8.32 -12.33 0.08
N CYS A 125 7.38 -12.25 -0.87
CA CYS A 125 7.37 -11.23 -1.91
C CYS A 125 7.44 -9.81 -1.33
N VAL A 126 6.59 -9.52 -0.34
CA VAL A 126 6.57 -8.21 0.33
C VAL A 126 7.78 -8.04 1.24
N LYS A 127 8.23 -9.08 1.95
CA LYS A 127 9.37 -8.99 2.87
C LYS A 127 10.69 -8.66 2.19
N GLN A 128 10.90 -9.09 0.94
CA GLN A 128 12.15 -8.82 0.20
C GLN A 128 12.31 -7.35 -0.24
N ILE A 129 11.28 -6.52 -0.09
CA ILE A 129 11.29 -5.11 -0.50
C ILE A 129 11.13 -4.12 0.66
N LEU A 130 10.95 -4.65 1.88
CA LEU A 130 11.00 -3.92 3.15
C LEU A 130 12.45 -3.87 3.62
#